data_AF-A0A9K3H8K7-F1
#
_entry.id   AF-A0A9K3H8K7-F1
#
_cell.length_a   1.000
_cell.length_b   1.000
_cell.length_c   1.000
_cell.angle_alpha   90.00
_cell.angle_beta   90.00
_cell.angle_gamma   90.00
#
_symmetry.space_group_name_H-M   'P 1'
#
loop_
_entity.id
_entity.type
_entity.pdbx_description
1 polymer ?
#
loop_
_entity_poly.entity_id
_entity_poly.type
_entity_poly.pdbx_seq_one_letter_code
_entity_poly.pdbx_strand_id
1 'polypeptide(L)'
;MGSTPRRLKNIPAKKVPPSSHYKKSKPQHNKPTITRTSSVSDKLEALKNLIPTQEIDDTSSADKLFKETADYILLLRTQVSILQKLVDFYGSSSSSSSLVQQ
;
A
#
# COMPACT_ATOMS: atom_id res chain seq x y z
N MET A 1 70.19 13.04 -24.56
CA MET A 1 70.25 11.73 -23.89
C MET A 1 70.90 11.94 -22.52
N GLY A 2 70.13 11.78 -21.44
CA GLY A 2 70.63 11.95 -20.07
C GLY A 2 69.93 10.97 -19.15
N SER A 3 70.70 10.09 -18.50
CA SER A 3 70.24 9.14 -17.50
C SER A 3 70.74 9.56 -16.12
N THR A 4 69.90 9.47 -15.09
CA THR A 4 70.15 8.80 -13.78
C THR A 4 69.02 9.08 -12.76
N PRO A 5 68.88 8.26 -11.69
CA PRO A 5 67.58 7.91 -11.11
C PRO A 5 67.31 8.59 -9.76
N ARG A 6 66.07 8.48 -9.26
CA ARG A 6 65.82 8.62 -7.81
C ARG A 6 64.64 7.77 -7.32
N ARG A 7 65.01 6.70 -6.63
CA ARG A 7 64.19 5.77 -5.84
C ARG A 7 63.80 6.42 -4.50
N LEU A 8 62.51 6.45 -4.16
CA LEU A 8 61.98 6.71 -2.80
C LEU A 8 60.80 5.75 -2.56
N LYS A 9 61.00 4.61 -1.87
CA LYS A 9 60.85 4.36 -0.42
C LYS A 9 59.38 4.25 0.04
N ASN A 10 58.88 3.01 0.12
CA ASN A 10 57.65 2.60 0.81
C ASN A 10 57.78 2.70 2.33
N ILE A 11 56.73 3.16 3.03
CA ILE A 11 56.36 2.71 4.38
C ILE A 11 54.82 2.75 4.54
N PRO A 12 54.15 1.64 4.92
CA PRO A 12 52.74 1.61 5.30
C PRO A 12 52.57 1.67 6.83
N ALA A 13 51.61 2.45 7.34
CA ALA A 13 51.25 2.43 8.76
C ALA A 13 49.73 2.47 8.97
N LYS A 14 49.23 1.38 9.58
CA LYS A 14 47.86 1.18 10.08
C LYS A 14 47.49 2.21 11.16
N LYS A 15 46.26 2.75 11.13
CA LYS A 15 45.53 3.16 12.35
C LYS A 15 44.04 2.77 12.25
N VAL A 16 43.57 2.16 13.34
CA VAL A 16 42.28 1.52 13.65
C VAL A 16 41.18 2.59 13.89
N PRO A 17 39.87 2.29 13.72
CA PRO A 17 38.81 3.30 13.74
C PRO A 17 38.35 3.65 15.17
N PRO A 18 37.80 4.85 15.40
CA PRO A 18 37.00 5.10 16.58
C PRO A 18 35.52 4.80 16.32
N SER A 19 35.01 3.86 17.11
CA SER A 19 33.60 3.69 17.46
C SER A 19 32.96 5.04 17.80
N SER A 20 31.80 5.30 17.23
CA SER A 20 30.87 6.29 17.77
C SER A 20 29.44 5.81 17.55
N HIS A 21 28.83 5.40 18.64
CA HIS A 21 27.40 5.12 18.73
C HIS A 21 26.61 6.43 18.62
N TYR A 22 26.17 6.76 17.42
CA TYR A 22 24.98 7.60 17.25
C TYR A 22 23.79 6.69 17.01
N LYS A 23 22.99 6.48 18.05
CA LYS A 23 21.59 6.11 17.88
C LYS A 23 20.90 7.24 17.13
N LYS A 24 20.33 6.98 15.95
CA LYS A 24 19.21 7.77 15.41
C LYS A 24 18.41 6.94 14.41
N SER A 25 17.41 6.27 14.97
CA SER A 25 16.08 5.99 14.44
C SER A 25 15.86 6.06 12.91
N LYS A 26 15.64 4.89 12.29
CA LYS A 26 14.53 4.73 11.33
C LYS A 26 13.21 4.81 12.13
N PRO A 27 12.04 5.28 11.63
CA PRO A 27 11.64 5.40 10.22
C PRO A 27 11.09 6.80 9.87
N GLN A 28 11.36 7.32 8.66
CA GLN A 28 10.49 8.37 8.11
C GLN A 28 9.22 7.70 7.60
N HIS A 29 8.23 7.64 8.49
CA HIS A 29 6.83 7.53 8.10
C HIS A 29 6.51 8.79 7.30
N ASN A 30 6.61 8.70 5.97
CA ASN A 30 5.99 9.68 5.09
C ASN A 30 4.47 9.55 5.31
N LYS A 31 3.91 10.35 6.21
CA LYS A 31 2.48 10.68 6.14
C LYS A 31 2.35 11.57 4.91
N PRO A 32 1.72 11.16 3.81
CA PRO A 32 1.30 12.13 2.83
C PRO A 32 0.19 12.95 3.47
N THR A 33 0.56 14.13 3.94
CA THR A 33 -0.36 15.25 4.11
C THR A 33 -1.13 15.40 2.81
N ILE A 34 -2.43 15.15 2.91
CA ILE A 34 -3.45 15.37 1.88
C ILE A 34 -3.20 16.72 1.21
N THR A 35 -3.41 16.77 -0.11
CA THR A 35 -3.12 17.85 -1.09
C THR A 35 -1.86 17.71 -1.95
N ARG A 36 -1.44 16.47 -2.27
CA ARG A 36 -0.87 16.24 -3.61
C ARG A 36 -2.02 16.20 -4.60
N THR A 37 -1.99 17.04 -5.63
CA THR A 37 -2.79 16.83 -6.85
C THR A 37 -2.34 15.50 -7.45
N SER A 38 -2.98 14.40 -7.05
CA SER A 38 -2.63 13.08 -7.56
C SER A 38 -2.84 13.07 -9.07
N SER A 39 -1.81 12.64 -9.79
CA SER A 39 -1.89 12.54 -11.24
C SER A 39 -2.98 11.53 -11.61
N VAL A 40 -3.49 11.61 -12.85
CA VAL A 40 -4.46 10.63 -13.35
C VAL A 40 -3.88 9.21 -13.27
N SER A 41 -2.58 9.06 -13.54
CA SER A 41 -1.87 7.78 -13.38
C SER A 41 -1.94 7.26 -11.94
N ASP A 42 -1.68 8.10 -10.94
CA ASP A 42 -1.73 7.69 -9.53
C ASP A 42 -3.14 7.22 -9.13
N LYS A 43 -4.18 7.89 -9.67
CA LYS A 43 -5.58 7.51 -9.42
C LYS A 43 -5.97 6.20 -10.08
N LEU A 44 -5.50 5.96 -11.31
CA LEU A 44 -5.74 4.70 -12.02
C LEU A 44 -5.02 3.52 -11.34
N GLU A 45 -3.79 3.74 -10.90
CA GLU A 45 -3.03 2.77 -10.13
C GLU A 45 -3.70 2.46 -8.78
N ALA A 46 -4.13 3.49 -8.06
CA ALA A 46 -4.91 3.31 -6.83
C ALA A 46 -6.21 2.54 -7.09
N LEU A 47 -6.89 2.79 -8.22
CA LEU A 47 -8.11 2.08 -8.60
C LEU A 47 -7.83 0.61 -8.91
N LYS A 48 -6.76 0.29 -9.63
CA LYS A 48 -6.31 -1.09 -9.92
C LYS A 48 -6.13 -1.89 -8.63
N ASN A 49 -5.52 -1.29 -7.62
CA ASN A 49 -5.26 -1.92 -6.32
C ASN A 49 -6.52 -2.21 -5.47
N LEU A 50 -7.69 -1.67 -5.83
CA LEU A 50 -8.95 -1.89 -5.10
C LEU A 50 -9.77 -3.07 -5.65
N ILE A 51 -9.45 -3.56 -6.85
CA ILE A 51 -10.22 -4.62 -7.51
C ILE A 51 -9.53 -5.96 -7.26
N PRO A 52 -10.24 -7.03 -6.86
CA PRO A 52 -9.63 -8.32 -6.54
C PRO A 52 -9.01 -9.07 -7.72
N THR A 53 -9.06 -8.53 -8.94
CA THR A 53 -8.55 -9.18 -10.15
C THR A 53 -7.03 -9.02 -10.24
N GLN A 54 -6.34 -10.02 -9.69
CA GLN A 54 -4.87 -10.19 -9.62
C GLN A 54 -4.16 -10.16 -11.01
N GLU A 55 -4.89 -10.23 -12.13
CA GLU A 55 -4.32 -10.30 -13.49
C GLU A 55 -4.80 -9.16 -14.40
N ILE A 56 -4.98 -7.97 -13.83
CA ILE A 56 -4.93 -6.76 -14.63
C ILE A 56 -3.45 -6.60 -15.02
N ASP A 57 -3.06 -7.18 -16.15
CA ASP A 57 -1.73 -7.02 -16.74
C ASP A 57 -1.35 -5.53 -16.76
N ASP A 58 -0.07 -5.19 -16.56
CA ASP A 58 0.37 -3.79 -16.36
C ASP A 58 0.09 -2.87 -17.57
N THR A 59 -0.41 -3.45 -18.66
CA THR A 59 -0.85 -2.77 -19.89
C THR A 59 -2.36 -2.74 -20.09
N SER A 60 -3.17 -3.06 -19.07
CA SER A 60 -4.63 -2.97 -19.19
C SER A 60 -5.08 -1.55 -19.53
N SER A 61 -5.90 -1.41 -20.57
CA SER A 61 -6.50 -0.12 -20.92
C SER A 61 -7.43 0.37 -19.81
N ALA A 62 -7.56 1.70 -19.69
CA ALA A 62 -8.47 2.33 -18.74
C ALA A 62 -9.92 1.82 -18.89
N ASP A 63 -10.36 1.52 -20.12
CA ASP A 63 -11.70 1.00 -20.39
C ASP A 63 -11.95 -0.37 -19.74
N LYS A 64 -10.96 -1.27 -19.78
CA LYS A 64 -11.04 -2.58 -19.10
C LYS A 64 -11.11 -2.38 -17.58
N LEU A 65 -10.27 -1.51 -17.04
CA LEU A 65 -10.26 -1.19 -15.61
C LEU A 65 -11.62 -0.65 -15.15
N PHE A 66 -12.23 0.25 -15.92
CA PHE A 66 -13.55 0.80 -15.57
C PHE A 66 -14.66 -0.24 -15.67
N LYS A 67 -14.61 -1.14 -16.66
CA LYS A 67 -15.57 -2.24 -16.76
C LYS A 67 -15.48 -3.16 -15.54
N GLU A 68 -14.28 -3.62 -15.19
CA GLU A 68 -14.06 -4.48 -14.02
C GLU A 68 -14.47 -3.77 -12.73
N THR A 69 -14.21 -2.46 -12.63
CA THR A 69 -14.66 -1.65 -11.50
C THR A 69 -16.19 -1.64 -11.39
N ALA A 70 -16.89 -1.45 -12.52
CA ALA A 70 -18.35 -1.42 -12.53
C ALA A 70 -18.94 -2.77 -12.11
N ASP A 71 -18.37 -3.86 -12.63
CA ASP A 71 -18.76 -5.24 -12.27
C ASP A 71 -18.53 -5.50 -10.78
N TYR A 72 -17.39 -5.05 -10.23
CA TYR A 72 -17.07 -5.22 -8.82
C TYR A 72 -17.97 -4.38 -7.90
N ILE A 73 -18.28 -3.13 -8.28
CA ILE A 73 -19.25 -2.30 -7.54
C ILE A 73 -20.62 -3.00 -7.51
N LEU A 74 -21.07 -3.55 -8.64
CA LEU A 74 -22.35 -4.27 -8.70
C LEU A 74 -22.35 -5.51 -7.79
N LEU A 75 -21.27 -6.28 -7.79
CA LEU A 75 -21.10 -7.42 -6.90
C LEU A 75 -21.21 -6.99 -5.43
N LEU A 76 -20.45 -5.97 -5.01
CA LEU A 76 -20.47 -5.46 -3.65
C LEU A 76 -21.86 -4.97 -3.24
N ARG A 77 -22.54 -4.21 -4.10
CA ARG A 77 -23.92 -3.75 -3.84
C ARG A 77 -24.87 -4.91 -3.64
N THR A 78 -24.72 -5.97 -4.45
CA THR A 78 -25.54 -7.19 -4.33
C THR A 78 -25.28 -7.90 -3.02
N GLN A 79 -24.01 -8.08 -2.64
CA GLN A 79 -23.63 -8.69 -1.36
C GLN A 79 -24.20 -7.91 -0.17
N VAL A 80 -24.07 -6.59 -0.16
CA VAL A 80 -24.63 -5.72 0.90
C VAL A 80 -26.15 -5.86 0.95
N SER A 81 -26.84 -5.89 -0.20
CA SER A 81 -28.29 -6.05 -0.24
C SER A 81 -28.76 -7.39 0.34
N ILE A 82 -28.05 -8.49 0.05
CA ILE A 82 -28.35 -9.80 0.62
C ILE A 82 -28.13 -9.77 2.14
N LEU A 83 -27.00 -9.24 2.59
CA LEU A 83 -26.69 -9.13 4.02
C LEU A 83 -27.74 -8.29 4.76
N GLN A 84 -28.17 -7.16 4.20
CA GLN A 84 -29.23 -6.34 4.79
C GLN A 84 -30.54 -7.13 4.95
N LYS A 85 -30.96 -7.87 3.90
CA LYS A 85 -32.16 -8.71 3.99
C LYS A 85 -32.06 -9.79 5.06
N LEU A 86 -30.87 -10.40 5.21
CA LEU A 86 -30.64 -11.38 6.27
C LEU A 86 -30.75 -10.72 7.66
N VAL A 87 -30.17 -9.53 7.82
CA VAL A 87 -30.31 -8.75 9.06
C VAL A 87 -31.76 -8.40 9.33
N ASP A 88 -32.53 -7.96 8.33
CA ASP A 88 -33.94 -7.60 8.53
C ASP A 88 -34.78 -8.84 8.89
N PHE A 89 -34.54 -9.97 8.22
CA PHE A 89 -35.26 -11.22 8.43
C PHE A 89 -34.98 -11.82 9.81
N TYR A 90 -33.71 -11.90 10.21
CA TYR A 90 -33.33 -12.52 11.48
C TYR A 90 -33.30 -11.53 12.65
N GLY A 91 -32.98 -10.26 12.43
CA GLY A 91 -32.91 -9.22 13.45
C GLY A 91 -34.28 -8.81 14.00
N SER A 92 -35.34 -8.94 13.20
CA SER A 92 -36.71 -8.67 13.65
C SER A 92 -37.24 -9.70 14.66
N SER A 93 -36.60 -10.86 14.79
CA SER A 93 -37.03 -11.94 15.71
C SER A 93 -36.68 -11.69 17.18
N SER A 94 -35.84 -10.70 17.49
CA SER A 94 -35.39 -10.42 18.86
C SER A 94 -36.27 -9.44 19.65
N SER A 95 -37.32 -8.86 19.04
CA SER A 95 -38.23 -7.90 19.72
C SER A 95 -39.56 -8.52 20.20
N SER A 96 -39.77 -9.83 20.02
CA SER A 96 -41.00 -10.55 20.40
C SER A 96 -40.83 -11.45 21.63
N SER A 97 -39.91 -11.11 22.55
CA SER A 97 -39.68 -11.84 23.81
C SER A 97 -40.02 -11.03 25.07
N SER A 98 -40.95 -10.07 24.98
CA SER A 98 -41.44 -9.31 26.15
C SER A 98 -42.95 -9.07 26.10
N LEU A 99 -43.76 -10.12 26.17
CA LEU A 99 -45.14 -10.03 26.70
C LEU A 99 -45.63 -11.40 27.20
N VAL A 100 -45.00 -11.92 28.25
CA VAL A 100 -45.60 -12.93 29.13
C VAL A 100 -45.28 -12.53 30.57
N GLN A 101 -46.21 -11.84 31.21
CA GLN A 101 -46.40 -11.64 32.66
C GLN A 101 -47.47 -10.54 32.81
N GLN A 102 -48.53 -10.66 33.60
CA GLN A 102 -49.17 -11.73 34.36
C GLN A 102 -50.59 -11.22 34.66
#